data_AF-X1GZ49-F1
#
_entry.id   AF-X1GZ49-F1
#
_cell.length_a   1.000
_cell.length_b   1.000
_cell.length_c   1.000
_cell.angle_alpha   90.00
_cell.angle_beta   90.00
_cell.angle_gamma   90.00
#
_symmetry.space_group_name_H-M   'P 1'
#
loop_
_entity.id
_entity.type
_entity.pdbx_description
1 polymer ?
#
loop_
_entity_poly.entity_id
_entity_poly.type
_entity_poly.pdbx_seq_one_letter_code
_entity_poly.pdbx_strand_id
1 'polypeptide(L)' 'MERVWLIIASGSKDGITREALYRESNMRADELDSLVSTLIRSGRIMQLKGVSTGGRIPIRYVIKTFS' A
#
# COMPACT_ATOMS: atom_id res chain seq x y z
N MET A 1 -12.14 -3.18 -4.64
CA MET A 1 -11.19 -3.83 -3.70
C MET A 1 -10.14 -4.68 -4.43
N GLU A 2 -10.53 -5.58 -5.34
CA GLU A 2 -9.62 -6.56 -5.96
C GLU A 2 -8.47 -5.94 -6.75
N ARG A 3 -8.73 -4.88 -7.53
CA ARG A 3 -7.69 -4.17 -8.31
C ARG A 3 -6.57 -3.56 -7.47
N VAL A 4 -6.91 -2.88 -6.37
CA VAL A 4 -5.92 -2.24 -5.47
C VAL A 4 -5.05 -3.30 -4.80
N TRP A 5 -5.65 -4.42 -4.39
CA TRP A 5 -4.90 -5.55 -3.85
C TRP A 5 -3.93 -6.15 -4.89
N LEU A 6 -4.35 -6.32 -6.14
CA LEU A 6 -3.49 -6.82 -7.22
C LEU A 6 -2.28 -5.91 -7.48
N ILE A 7 -2.48 -4.59 -7.52
CA ILE A 7 -1.39 -3.62 -7.70
C ILE A 7 -0.38 -3.72 -6.55
N ILE A 8 -0.88 -3.84 -5.30
CA ILE A 8 -0.01 -4.04 -4.13
C ILE A 8 0.72 -5.38 -4.20
N ALA A 9 0.04 -6.44 -4.66
CA ALA A 9 0.63 -7.77 -4.82
C ALA A 9 1.72 -7.82 -5.89
N SER A 10 1.62 -7.01 -6.95
CA SER A 10 2.68 -6.86 -7.95
C SER A 10 3.89 -6.06 -7.44
N GLY A 11 3.76 -5.34 -6.32
CA GLY A 11 4.77 -4.43 -5.77
C GLY A 11 6.07 -5.05 -5.23
N SER A 12 6.36 -6.33 -5.51
CA SER A 12 7.52 -7.09 -5.00
C SER A 12 7.61 -7.17 -3.46
N LYS A 13 8.67 -7.80 -2.90
CA LYS A 13 8.85 -7.96 -1.44
C LYS A 13 8.98 -6.62 -0.71
N ASP A 14 9.47 -5.59 -1.40
CA ASP A 14 9.70 -4.25 -0.82
C ASP A 14 8.43 -3.40 -0.71
N GLY A 15 7.34 -3.84 -1.36
CA GLY A 15 6.06 -3.16 -1.38
C GLY A 15 5.98 -1.98 -2.34
N ILE A 16 4.76 -1.47 -2.50
CA ILE A 16 4.47 -0.30 -3.34
C ILE A 16 4.36 0.96 -2.48
N THR A 17 4.93 2.08 -2.93
CA THR A 17 4.77 3.36 -2.24
C THR A 17 3.34 3.89 -2.40
N ARG A 18 2.90 4.74 -1.46
CA ARG A 18 1.59 5.41 -1.58
C ARG A 18 1.49 6.22 -2.88
N GLU A 19 2.54 6.93 -3.29
CA GLU A 19 2.50 7.68 -4.57
C GLU A 19 2.39 6.77 -5.80
N ALA A 20 3.10 5.65 -5.84
CA ALA A 20 3.01 4.70 -6.96
C ALA A 20 1.63 4.06 -7.01
N LEU A 21 1.08 3.66 -5.86
CA LEU A 21 -0.27 3.10 -5.78
C LEU A 21 -1.34 4.08 -6.27
N TYR A 22 -1.21 5.37 -5.94
CA TYR A 22 -2.09 6.40 -6.49
C TYR A 22 -2.01 6.49 -8.01
N ARG A 23 -0.79 6.54 -8.54
CA ARG A 23 -0.55 6.64 -9.99
C ARG A 23 -1.09 5.44 -10.75
N GLU A 24 -0.85 4.23 -10.26
CA GLU A 24 -1.22 2.99 -10.94
C GLU A 24 -2.70 2.63 -10.80
N SER A 25 -3.31 2.96 -9.66
CA SER A 25 -4.74 2.74 -9.46
C SER A 25 -5.60 3.69 -10.30
N ASN A 26 -5.08 4.89 -10.62
CA ASN A 26 -5.81 5.98 -11.27
C ASN A 26 -7.13 6.28 -10.53
N MET A 27 -7.08 6.28 -9.20
CA MET A 27 -8.22 6.51 -8.30
C MET A 27 -8.08 7.85 -7.58
N ARG A 28 -9.21 8.37 -7.07
CA ARG A 28 -9.19 9.54 -6.19
C ARG A 28 -8.50 9.24 -4.86
N ALA A 29 -8.00 10.30 -4.24
CA ALA A 29 -7.22 10.24 -3.00
C ALA A 29 -7.95 9.48 -1.87
N ASP A 30 -9.19 9.88 -1.63
CA ASP A 30 -10.12 9.41 -0.61
C ASP A 30 -10.62 7.99 -0.88
N GLU A 31 -10.98 7.69 -2.12
CA GLU A 31 -11.43 6.35 -2.51
C GLU A 31 -10.32 5.30 -2.30
N LEU A 32 -9.08 5.63 -2.71
CA LEU A 32 -7.94 4.74 -2.48
C LEU A 32 -7.65 4.56 -0.99
N ASP A 33 -7.65 5.64 -0.21
CA ASP A 33 -7.37 5.58 1.22
C ASP A 33 -8.41 4.71 1.96
N SER A 34 -9.69 4.79 1.55
CA SER A 34 -10.77 3.93 2.08
C SER A 34 -10.54 2.44 1.75
N LEU A 35 -10.15 2.15 0.51
CA LEU A 35 -9.86 0.78 0.08
C LEU A 35 -8.62 0.20 0.76
N VAL A 36 -7.54 0.98 0.86
CA VAL A 36 -6.32 0.60 1.57
C VAL A 36 -6.62 0.35 3.05
N SER A 37 -7.39 1.22 3.70
CA SER A 37 -7.83 1.04 5.09
C SER A 37 -8.62 -0.27 5.27
N THR A 38 -9.50 -0.60 4.32
CA THR A 38 -10.24 -1.86 4.33
C THR A 38 -9.32 -3.07 4.20
N LEU A 39 -8.35 -3.02 3.28
CA LEU A 39 -7.38 -4.10 3.08
C LEU A 39 -6.49 -4.31 4.31
N ILE A 40 -6.07 -3.23 4.97
CA ILE A 40 -5.31 -3.30 6.24
C ILE A 40 -6.17 -3.93 7.34
N ARG A 41 -7.42 -3.48 7.52
CA ARG A 41 -8.34 -4.01 8.54
C ARG A 41 -8.65 -5.50 8.33
N SER A 42 -8.77 -5.93 7.07
CA SER A 42 -8.94 -7.34 6.72
C SER A 42 -7.68 -8.19 6.88
N GLY A 43 -6.53 -7.58 7.23
CA GLY A 43 -5.26 -8.27 7.37
C GLY A 43 -4.65 -8.76 6.05
N ARG A 44 -5.09 -8.26 4.89
CA ARG A 44 -4.56 -8.68 3.58
C ARG A 44 -3.27 -7.96 3.21
N ILE A 45 -3.07 -6.74 3.72
CA ILE A 45 -1.87 -5.94 3.50
C ILE A 45 -1.36 -5.36 4.82
N MET A 46 -0.10 -4.95 4.84
CA MET A 46 0.51 -4.20 5.94
C MET A 46 1.09 -2.89 5.44
N GLN A 47 1.07 -1.88 6.29
CA GLN A 47 1.74 -0.61 6.04
C GLN A 47 3.12 -0.63 6.68
N LEU A 48 4.17 -0.47 5.87
CA LEU A 48 5.53 -0.28 6.34
C LEU A 48 5.81 1.23 6.40
N LYS A 49 6.16 1.72 7.59
CA LYS A 49 6.74 3.05 7.76
C LYS A 49 8.26 2.89 7.59
N GLY A 50 8.85 3.56 6.61
CA GLY A 50 10.31 3.61 6.49
C GLY A 50 10.97 4.19 7.75
N VAL A 51 12.23 3.85 7.98
CA VAL A 51 13.04 4.47 9.03
C VAL A 51 13.55 5.82 8.49
N SER A 52 13.29 6.93 9.19
CA SER A 52 13.75 8.24 8.73
C SER A 52 15.24 8.43 8.99
N THR A 53 16.00 8.69 7.94
CA THR A 53 17.39 9.19 8.01
C THR A 53 17.46 10.64 7.53
N GLY A 54 16.56 11.49 8.04
CA GLY A 54 16.62 12.95 7.84
C GLY A 54 15.68 13.53 6.77
N GLY A 55 14.61 12.81 6.37
CA GLY A 55 13.66 13.27 5.36
C GLY A 55 12.22 12.73 5.52
N ARG A 56 11.36 13.00 4.51
CA ARG A 56 9.97 12.50 4.47
C ARG A 56 9.98 10.98 4.39
N ILE A 57 9.39 10.33 5.39
CA ILE A 57 9.30 8.86 5.43
C ILE A 57 8.33 8.38 4.34
N PRO A 58 8.77 7.59 3.36
CA PRO A 58 7.85 7.00 2.39
C PRO A 58 6.98 5.95 3.08
N ILE A 59 5.67 6.03 2.85
CA ILE A 59 4.72 4.98 3.24
C ILE A 59 4.73 3.92 2.15
N ARG A 60 4.94 2.65 2.54
CA ARG A 60 4.83 1.50 1.64
C ARG A 60 3.73 0.54 2.09
N TYR A 61 3.10 -0.12 1.13
CA TYR A 61 2.11 -1.18 1.36
C TYR A 61 2.63 -2.50 0.80
N VAL A 62 2.56 -3.57 1.61
CA VAL A 62 2.99 -4.93 1.24
C VAL A 62 1.87 -5.92 1.49
N ILE A 63 1.85 -7.04 0.76
CA ILE A 63 0.97 -8.16 1.07
C ILE A 63 1.38 -8.77 2.41
N LYS A 64 0.41 -9.05 3.28
CA LYS A 64 0.67 -9.80 4.50
C LYS A 64 0.84 -11.28 4.15
N THR A 65 2.07 -11.76 4.13
CA THR A 65 2.35 -13.20 4.07
C THR A 65 2.17 -13.80 5.45
N PHE A 66 1.28 -14.78 5.59
CA PHE A 66 1.15 -15.56 6.80
C PHE A 66 2.31 -16.57 6.84
N SER A 67 3.26 -16.35 7.75
CA SER A 67 4.33 -17.29 8.10
C SER A 67 3.82 -18.32 9.09
#